data_AF-A0A964U869-F1
#
_entry.id   AF-A0A964U869-F1
#
_cell.length_a   1.000
_cell.length_b   1.000
_cell.length_c   1.000
_cell.angle_alpha   90.00
_cell.angle_beta   90.00
_cell.angle_gamma   90.00
#
_symmetry.space_group_name_H-M   'P 1'
#
loop_
_entity.id
_entity.type
_entity.pdbx_description
1 polymer ?
#
loop_
_entity_poly.entity_id
_entity_poly.type
_entity_poly.pdbx_seq_one_letter_code
_entity_poly.pdbx_strand_id
1 'polypeptide(L)'
;ALEDGDEVVVFADADAVPDGRWLGRMVWPLRKRSIGATTGYRWLVPTDGALASCLASALNAQVSTLLGPDRRNHAWGGSMGVARQTLEEADLVGHWRGALSDDYQFTRAIRGTGRRLYFVMRCLIASPASFTWRRLLEFGRRQYLITRVHAPGIWWIGLVGTSLYLGALGSVVGAAAWQCAGWGWGLVALGLVDVADHLRARRREAVVREVFGRATARRLDGALRLERHATPLVMAVHWLIMVSSAFGRTIRWAGVTYRLRGRQRVAVLGREGRRSR
;
A
#
# COMPACT_ATOMS: atom_id res chain seq x y z
N ALA A 1 7.28 15.53 25.35
CA ALA A 1 8.65 15.73 24.82
C ALA A 1 9.41 14.41 24.99
N LEU A 2 10.51 14.19 24.27
CA LEU A 2 11.37 13.03 24.52
C LEU A 2 12.22 13.30 25.77
N GLU A 3 12.33 12.31 26.65
CA GLU A 3 13.16 12.35 27.85
C GLU A 3 14.58 11.84 27.54
N ASP A 4 15.56 12.12 28.41
CA ASP A 4 16.97 11.77 28.14
C ASP A 4 17.20 10.25 28.03
N GLY A 5 16.35 9.42 28.66
CA GLY A 5 16.40 7.97 28.56
C GLY A 5 15.73 7.37 27.31
N ASP A 6 15.01 8.17 26.52
CA ASP A 6 14.30 7.66 25.34
C ASP A 6 15.29 7.37 24.20
N GLU A 7 15.41 6.10 23.82
CA GLU A 7 16.29 5.66 22.71
C GLU A 7 15.56 5.47 21.38
N VAL A 8 14.25 5.21 21.42
CA VAL A 8 13.46 4.84 20.24
C VAL A 8 12.08 5.49 20.32
N VAL A 9 11.63 6.03 19.19
CA VAL A 9 10.26 6.54 19.02
C VAL A 9 9.48 5.59 18.13
N VAL A 10 8.28 5.19 18.57
CA VAL A 10 7.39 4.32 17.82
C VAL A 10 6.05 5.01 17.62
N PHE A 11 5.56 4.98 16.39
CA PHE A 11 4.28 5.55 15.97
C PHE A 11 3.29 4.42 15.69
N ALA A 12 2.07 4.61 16.16
CA ALA A 12 0.93 3.74 15.87
C ALA A 12 -0.31 4.60 15.63
N ASP A 13 -1.14 4.19 14.68
CA ASP A 13 -2.46 4.80 14.52
C ASP A 13 -3.28 4.52 15.80
N ALA A 14 -4.13 5.46 16.20
CA ALA A 14 -4.94 5.34 17.42
C ALA A 14 -5.96 4.19 17.37
N ASP A 15 -6.30 3.71 16.16
CA ASP A 15 -7.18 2.57 15.92
C ASP A 15 -6.41 1.27 15.59
N ALA A 16 -5.08 1.29 15.64
CA ALA A 16 -4.26 0.09 15.47
C ALA A 16 -4.38 -0.82 16.69
N VAL A 17 -4.69 -2.10 16.46
CA VAL A 17 -4.76 -3.12 17.51
C VAL A 17 -3.69 -4.21 17.27
N PRO A 18 -2.41 -3.91 17.55
CA PRO A 18 -1.32 -4.87 17.39
C PRO A 18 -1.31 -5.95 18.50
N ASP A 19 -0.56 -7.03 18.28
CA ASP A 19 -0.31 -8.04 19.34
C ASP A 19 0.68 -7.54 20.41
N GLY A 20 0.71 -8.19 21.57
CA GLY A 20 1.56 -7.79 22.70
C GLY A 20 3.07 -7.89 22.45
N ARG A 21 3.52 -8.48 21.34
CA ARG A 21 4.94 -8.56 20.94
C ARG A 21 5.31 -7.52 19.89
N TRP A 22 4.34 -6.74 19.39
CA TRP A 22 4.53 -5.78 18.32
C TRP A 22 5.63 -4.76 18.62
N LEU A 23 5.61 -4.14 19.80
CA LEU A 23 6.58 -3.11 20.16
C LEU A 23 8.01 -3.66 20.12
N GLY A 24 8.25 -4.81 20.76
CA GLY A 24 9.55 -5.48 20.72
C GLY A 24 10.00 -5.85 19.30
N ARG A 25 9.09 -6.30 18.43
CA ARG A 25 9.38 -6.61 17.02
C ARG A 25 9.70 -5.36 16.19
N MET A 26 9.06 -4.23 16.49
CA MET A 26 9.36 -2.94 15.84
C MET A 26 10.71 -2.38 16.29
N VAL A 27 11.06 -2.55 17.56
CA VAL A 27 12.30 -2.00 18.13
C VAL A 27 13.52 -2.85 17.77
N TRP A 28 13.41 -4.18 17.84
CA TRP A 28 14.55 -5.09 17.70
C TRP A 28 15.47 -4.84 16.48
N PRO A 29 14.95 -4.60 15.26
CA PRO A 29 15.80 -4.35 14.10
C PRO A 29 16.61 -3.05 14.18
N LEU A 30 16.16 -2.05 14.96
CA LEU A 30 16.80 -0.73 15.07
C LEU A 30 18.18 -0.80 15.75
N ARG A 31 18.52 -1.91 16.42
CA ARG A 31 19.86 -2.16 16.96
C ARG A 31 20.95 -2.19 15.88
N LYS A 32 20.58 -2.46 14.62
CA LYS A 32 21.52 -2.48 13.50
C LYS A 32 21.66 -1.06 12.94
N ARG A 33 22.85 -0.46 13.01
CA ARG A 33 23.15 0.89 12.49
C ARG A 33 22.73 1.14 11.02
N SER A 34 22.69 0.09 10.20
CA SER A 34 22.22 0.15 8.80
C SER A 34 20.71 0.40 8.65
N ILE A 35 19.91 0.14 9.69
CA ILE A 35 18.46 0.28 9.70
C ILE A 35 18.13 1.61 10.38
N GLY A 36 17.56 2.54 9.63
CA GLY A 36 17.20 3.86 10.15
C GLY A 36 15.79 3.89 10.73
N ALA A 37 14.90 3.06 10.21
CA ALA A 37 13.54 2.92 10.71
C ALA A 37 12.98 1.52 10.44
N THR A 38 12.00 1.12 11.24
CA THR A 38 11.16 -0.06 11.02
C THR A 38 9.77 0.36 10.58
N THR A 39 9.10 -0.50 9.83
CA THR A 39 7.72 -0.27 9.40
C THR A 39 6.95 -1.57 9.38
N GLY A 40 5.73 -1.55 9.89
CA GLY A 40 4.68 -2.49 9.54
C GLY A 40 3.97 -2.04 8.26
N TYR A 41 2.76 -2.54 8.06
CA TYR A 41 1.84 -2.04 7.05
C TYR A 41 0.41 -2.45 7.43
N ARG A 42 -0.59 -1.70 6.98
CA ARG A 42 -1.98 -2.13 7.14
C ARG A 42 -2.31 -3.29 6.21
N TRP A 43 -3.15 -4.19 6.69
CA TRP A 43 -3.84 -5.17 5.87
C TRP A 43 -5.33 -4.94 6.01
N LEU A 44 -5.99 -4.48 4.94
CA LEU A 44 -7.42 -4.22 4.97
C LEU A 44 -8.19 -5.54 5.09
N VAL A 45 -8.94 -5.70 6.18
CA VAL A 45 -9.78 -6.88 6.46
C VAL A 45 -11.25 -6.48 6.27
N PRO A 46 -11.96 -7.06 5.29
CA PRO A 46 -13.38 -6.79 5.10
C PRO A 46 -14.19 -7.01 6.39
N THR A 47 -15.10 -6.09 6.68
CA THR A 47 -16.11 -6.23 7.74
C THR A 47 -17.47 -6.69 7.20
N ASP A 48 -17.60 -6.74 5.88
CA ASP A 48 -18.79 -7.16 5.14
C ASP A 48 -18.38 -8.07 3.98
N GLY A 49 -19.37 -8.70 3.34
CA GLY A 49 -19.18 -9.52 2.14
C GLY A 49 -19.20 -8.71 0.83
N ALA A 50 -19.13 -7.38 0.88
CA ALA A 50 -19.28 -6.56 -0.32
C ALA A 50 -18.07 -6.73 -1.25
N LEU A 51 -18.34 -6.82 -2.55
CA LEU A 51 -17.31 -6.96 -3.58
C LEU A 51 -16.29 -5.81 -3.54
N ALA A 52 -16.74 -4.57 -3.30
CA ALA A 52 -15.85 -3.41 -3.18
C ALA A 52 -14.91 -3.50 -1.97
N SER A 53 -15.36 -4.01 -0.82
CA SER A 53 -14.52 -4.24 0.35
C SER A 53 -13.48 -5.34 0.09
N CYS A 54 -13.90 -6.43 -0.55
CA CYS A 54 -13.00 -7.53 -0.91
C CYS A 54 -11.95 -7.11 -1.95
N LEU A 55 -12.35 -6.29 -2.94
CA LEU A 55 -11.41 -5.68 -3.90
C LEU A 55 -10.43 -4.72 -3.23
N ALA A 56 -10.90 -3.86 -2.31
CA ALA A 56 -10.03 -2.98 -1.53
C ALA A 56 -8.95 -3.78 -0.80
N SER A 57 -9.36 -4.89 -0.18
CA SER A 57 -8.46 -5.83 0.50
C SER A 57 -7.45 -6.46 -0.46
N ALA A 58 -7.91 -7.03 -1.59
CA ALA A 58 -7.04 -7.66 -2.59
C ALA A 58 -6.03 -6.67 -3.22
N LEU A 59 -6.44 -5.43 -3.48
CA LEU A 59 -5.56 -4.38 -3.98
C LEU A 59 -4.52 -3.95 -2.94
N ASN A 60 -4.95 -3.76 -1.69
CA ASN A 60 -4.04 -3.42 -0.59
C ASN A 60 -3.04 -4.55 -0.32
N ALA A 61 -3.46 -5.81 -0.43
CA ALA A 61 -2.61 -6.98 -0.29
C ALA A 61 -1.55 -7.08 -1.39
N GLN A 62 -1.83 -6.61 -2.61
CA GLN A 62 -0.79 -6.53 -3.65
C GLN A 62 0.28 -5.52 -3.29
N VAL A 63 -0.11 -4.34 -2.81
CA VAL A 63 0.83 -3.29 -2.39
C VAL A 63 1.64 -3.74 -1.19
N SER A 64 1.03 -4.41 -0.20
CA SER A 64 1.75 -4.92 0.98
C SER A 64 2.83 -5.94 0.60
N THR A 65 2.61 -6.76 -0.44
CA THR A 65 3.61 -7.72 -0.92
C THR A 65 4.76 -7.10 -1.73
N LEU A 66 4.71 -5.80 -2.04
CA LEU A 66 5.87 -5.07 -2.57
C LEU A 66 6.87 -4.70 -1.47
N LEU A 67 6.48 -4.81 -0.20
CA LEU A 67 7.36 -4.66 0.95
C LEU A 67 8.02 -6.00 1.27
N GLY A 68 9.27 -5.98 1.70
CA GLY A 68 10.03 -7.20 1.89
C GLY A 68 11.48 -6.99 2.31
N PRO A 69 12.38 -7.94 1.99
CA PRO A 69 13.78 -7.90 2.40
C PRO A 69 14.62 -6.86 1.65
N ASP A 70 14.05 -6.24 0.60
CA ASP A 70 14.77 -5.28 -0.23
C ASP A 70 14.89 -3.88 0.40
N ARG A 71 15.66 -3.00 -0.26
CA ARG A 71 15.93 -1.63 0.21
C ARG A 71 14.84 -0.62 -0.17
N ARG A 72 13.82 -1.04 -0.91
CA ARG A 72 12.78 -0.17 -1.49
C ARG A 72 11.53 -0.05 -0.61
N ASN A 73 11.53 -0.68 0.57
CA ASN A 73 10.50 -0.55 1.60
C ASN A 73 10.07 0.90 1.87
N HIS A 74 8.78 1.07 2.13
CA HIS A 74 8.13 2.33 2.41
C HIS A 74 7.55 2.35 3.83
N ALA A 75 7.65 3.47 4.53
CA ALA A 75 7.01 3.63 5.82
C ALA A 75 5.49 3.72 5.67
N TRP A 76 4.77 3.23 6.67
CA TRP A 76 3.36 3.51 6.85
C TRP A 76 3.14 4.01 8.28
N GLY A 77 2.56 5.21 8.40
CA GLY A 77 2.50 5.99 9.64
C GLY A 77 1.78 5.28 10.78
N GLY A 78 0.87 4.37 10.46
CA GLY A 78 0.14 3.60 11.46
C GLY A 78 0.92 2.50 12.14
N SER A 79 2.15 2.19 11.69
CA SER A 79 3.07 1.31 12.40
C SER A 79 4.51 1.55 11.93
N MET A 80 5.24 2.43 12.61
CA MET A 80 6.65 2.71 12.30
C MET A 80 7.48 2.96 13.56
N GLY A 81 8.77 2.68 13.51
CA GLY A 81 9.72 2.90 14.61
C GLY A 81 11.01 3.51 14.11
N VAL A 82 11.64 4.37 14.91
CA VAL A 82 12.88 5.07 14.56
C VAL A 82 13.75 5.26 15.80
N ALA A 83 15.05 4.99 15.67
CA ALA A 83 16.00 5.29 16.75
C ALA A 83 16.14 6.80 16.91
N ARG A 84 16.21 7.30 18.15
CA ARG A 84 16.33 8.73 18.46
C ARG A 84 17.46 9.40 17.68
N GLN A 85 18.64 8.78 17.64
CA GLN A 85 19.77 9.30 16.87
C GLN A 85 19.41 9.51 15.38
N THR A 86 18.72 8.54 14.76
CA THR A 86 18.32 8.69 13.35
C THR A 86 17.22 9.74 13.18
N LEU A 87 16.30 9.85 14.15
CA LEU A 87 15.25 10.86 14.17
C LEU A 87 15.85 12.28 14.20
N GLU A 88 16.85 12.50 15.03
CA GLU A 88 17.57 13.78 15.18
C GLU A 88 18.36 14.13 13.91
N GLU A 89 19.01 13.14 13.28
CA GLU A 89 19.74 13.34 12.02
C GLU A 89 18.82 13.59 10.80
N ALA A 90 17.58 13.11 10.82
CA ALA A 90 16.71 13.07 9.63
C ALA A 90 15.93 14.37 9.34
N ASP A 91 15.94 15.37 10.24
CA ASP A 91 15.14 16.61 10.13
C ASP A 91 13.69 16.37 9.62
N LEU A 92 12.92 15.58 10.37
CA LEU A 92 11.55 15.26 9.97
C LEU A 92 10.65 16.50 9.84
N VAL A 93 10.88 17.53 10.67
CA VAL A 93 10.09 18.76 10.66
C VAL A 93 10.25 19.48 9.31
N GLY A 94 11.49 19.65 8.83
CA GLY A 94 11.74 20.21 7.51
C GLY A 94 11.12 19.38 6.38
N HIS A 95 11.16 18.05 6.51
CA HIS A 95 10.58 17.13 5.54
C HIS A 95 9.05 17.17 5.48
N TRP A 96 8.36 17.29 6.61
CA TRP A 96 6.90 17.36 6.70
C TRP A 96 6.33 18.73 6.36
N ARG A 97 7.11 19.81 6.54
CA ARG A 97 6.65 21.17 6.19
C ARG A 97 6.24 21.24 4.71
N GLY A 98 4.98 21.61 4.48
CA GLY A 98 4.40 21.76 3.13
C GLY A 98 4.07 20.44 2.41
N ALA A 99 4.22 19.29 3.06
CA ALA A 99 3.86 17.98 2.51
C ALA A 99 2.45 17.54 2.90
N LEU A 100 1.82 16.70 2.07
CA LEU A 100 0.54 16.07 2.40
C LEU A 100 0.74 14.71 3.08
N SER A 101 1.72 13.93 2.61
CA SER A 101 2.03 12.61 3.14
C SER A 101 3.28 12.64 3.98
N ASP A 102 3.09 12.36 5.26
CA ASP A 102 4.10 12.06 6.26
C ASP A 102 4.86 10.77 5.92
N ASP A 103 4.19 9.68 5.54
CA ASP A 103 4.78 8.39 5.14
C ASP A 103 5.92 8.55 4.12
N TYR A 104 5.64 9.27 3.03
CA TYR A 104 6.59 9.47 1.95
C TYR A 104 7.76 10.35 2.35
N GLN A 105 7.49 11.38 3.14
CA GLN A 105 8.53 12.29 3.59
C GLN A 105 9.42 11.67 4.66
N PHE A 106 8.83 10.90 5.58
CA PHE A 106 9.56 10.10 6.55
C PHE A 106 10.48 9.11 5.84
N THR A 107 9.94 8.35 4.88
CA THR A 107 10.76 7.43 4.07
C THR A 107 11.93 8.14 3.39
N ARG A 108 11.69 9.35 2.85
CA ARG A 108 12.73 10.15 2.18
C ARG A 108 13.78 10.67 3.16
N ALA A 109 13.36 11.15 4.32
CA ALA A 109 14.22 11.64 5.38
C ALA A 109 15.16 10.54 5.89
N ILE A 110 14.61 9.36 6.21
CA ILE A 110 15.41 8.21 6.67
C ILE A 110 16.43 7.78 5.62
N ARG A 111 16.01 7.68 4.34
CA ARG A 111 16.93 7.36 3.24
C ARG A 111 17.98 8.44 3.01
N GLY A 112 17.66 9.70 3.28
CA GLY A 112 18.59 10.83 3.23
C GLY A 112 19.78 10.68 4.19
N THR A 113 19.58 9.96 5.30
CA THR A 113 20.67 9.61 6.24
C THR A 113 21.54 8.43 5.79
N GLY A 114 21.32 7.89 4.58
CA GLY A 114 22.03 6.72 4.05
C GLY A 114 21.55 5.37 4.62
N ARG A 115 20.52 5.37 5.48
CA ARG A 115 19.97 4.16 6.12
C ARG A 115 18.75 3.63 5.39
N ARG A 116 18.44 2.33 5.59
CA ARG A 116 17.26 1.68 4.99
C ARG A 116 16.09 1.57 5.98
N LEU A 117 14.89 1.45 5.42
CA LEU A 117 13.70 1.06 6.15
C LEU A 117 13.62 -0.48 6.18
N TYR A 118 13.35 -1.02 7.35
CA TYR A 118 13.19 -2.45 7.55
C TYR A 118 11.71 -2.80 7.74
N PHE A 119 11.15 -3.57 6.80
CA PHE A 119 9.78 -4.04 6.89
C PHE A 119 9.67 -5.22 7.86
N VAL A 120 8.83 -5.05 8.89
CA VAL A 120 8.56 -6.07 9.91
C VAL A 120 7.24 -6.75 9.57
N MET A 121 7.30 -7.84 8.80
CA MET A 121 6.11 -8.58 8.34
C MET A 121 5.17 -9.00 9.48
N ARG A 122 5.72 -9.37 10.65
CA ARG A 122 4.93 -9.73 11.84
C ARG A 122 4.31 -8.52 12.56
N CYS A 123 4.50 -7.31 12.04
CA CYS A 123 3.85 -6.08 12.49
C CYS A 123 2.89 -5.54 11.42
N LEU A 124 2.39 -6.40 10.54
CA LEU A 124 1.19 -6.09 9.77
C LEU A 124 0.01 -5.87 10.72
N ILE A 125 -0.75 -4.81 10.50
CA ILE A 125 -1.91 -4.45 11.33
C ILE A 125 -3.18 -4.82 10.58
N ALA A 126 -4.01 -5.66 11.17
CA ALA A 126 -5.34 -5.96 10.63
C ALA A 126 -6.24 -4.73 10.78
N SER A 127 -6.60 -4.10 9.68
CA SER A 127 -7.40 -2.88 9.66
C SER A 127 -8.80 -3.19 9.12
N PRO A 128 -9.86 -3.15 9.96
CA PRO A 128 -11.23 -3.36 9.50
C PRO A 128 -11.62 -2.38 8.39
N ALA A 129 -12.24 -2.86 7.32
CA ALA A 129 -12.60 -2.06 6.17
C ALA A 129 -13.98 -2.42 5.60
N SER A 130 -14.78 -1.39 5.35
CA SER A 130 -16.04 -1.46 4.60
C SER A 130 -16.02 -0.39 3.52
N PHE A 131 -16.26 -0.80 2.27
CA PHE A 131 -16.26 0.08 1.11
C PHE A 131 -17.52 -0.09 0.28
N THR A 132 -18.11 1.05 -0.10
CA THR A 132 -18.91 1.13 -1.33
C THR A 132 -17.97 1.35 -2.52
N TRP A 133 -18.44 1.10 -3.74
CA TRP A 133 -17.66 1.37 -4.96
C TRP A 133 -17.15 2.81 -5.03
N ARG A 134 -18.00 3.78 -4.72
CA ARG A 134 -17.61 5.20 -4.68
C ARG A 134 -16.46 5.43 -3.70
N ARG A 135 -16.56 4.92 -2.48
CA ARG A 135 -15.52 5.07 -1.45
C ARG A 135 -14.23 4.36 -1.84
N LEU A 136 -14.31 3.18 -2.48
CA LEU A 136 -13.15 2.46 -3.00
C LEU A 136 -12.40 3.30 -4.04
N LEU A 137 -13.12 3.83 -5.04
CA LEU A 137 -12.53 4.65 -6.09
C LEU A 137 -11.93 5.96 -5.53
N GLU A 138 -12.64 6.64 -4.63
CA GLU A 138 -12.14 7.84 -3.95
C GLU A 138 -10.87 7.54 -3.13
N PHE A 139 -10.89 6.46 -2.35
CA PHE A 139 -9.76 6.04 -1.52
C PHE A 139 -8.57 5.66 -2.40
N GLY A 140 -8.76 4.74 -3.35
CA GLY A 140 -7.71 4.27 -4.24
C GLY A 140 -7.08 5.42 -5.04
N ARG A 141 -7.91 6.26 -5.68
CA ARG A 141 -7.45 7.41 -6.45
C ARG A 141 -6.58 8.33 -5.58
N ARG A 142 -6.98 8.57 -4.32
CA ARG A 142 -6.17 9.35 -3.37
C ARG A 142 -4.81 8.69 -3.12
N GLN A 143 -4.76 7.39 -2.82
CA GLN A 143 -3.50 6.68 -2.55
C GLN A 143 -2.53 6.77 -3.74
N TYR A 144 -3.02 6.51 -4.96
CA TYR A 144 -2.16 6.56 -6.15
C TYR A 144 -1.82 7.99 -6.58
N LEU A 145 -2.70 8.98 -6.35
CA LEU A 145 -2.37 10.37 -6.62
C LEU A 145 -1.24 10.88 -5.71
N ILE A 146 -1.29 10.52 -4.42
CA ILE A 146 -0.19 10.77 -3.46
C ILE A 146 1.07 10.08 -3.96
N THR A 147 0.98 8.78 -4.27
CA THR A 147 2.10 7.98 -4.77
C THR A 147 2.72 8.57 -6.04
N ARG A 148 1.91 9.06 -6.99
CA ARG A 148 2.38 9.70 -8.22
C ARG A 148 3.21 10.95 -7.95
N VAL A 149 2.81 11.77 -6.99
CA VAL A 149 3.53 13.00 -6.63
C VAL A 149 4.81 12.67 -5.84
N HIS A 150 4.73 11.72 -4.91
CA HIS A 150 5.82 11.45 -3.97
C HIS A 150 6.81 10.39 -4.47
N ALA A 151 6.37 9.37 -5.18
CA ALA A 151 7.18 8.30 -5.75
C ALA A 151 6.72 7.95 -7.19
N PRO A 152 6.93 8.86 -8.17
CA PRO A 152 6.46 8.67 -9.54
C PRO A 152 7.00 7.40 -10.19
N GLY A 153 8.22 6.96 -9.85
CA GLY A 153 8.76 5.69 -10.34
C GLY A 153 7.94 4.47 -9.90
N ILE A 154 7.53 4.41 -8.63
CA ILE A 154 6.66 3.33 -8.12
C ILE A 154 5.29 3.39 -8.79
N TRP A 155 4.76 4.61 -8.98
CA TRP A 155 3.52 4.82 -9.70
C TRP A 155 3.58 4.32 -11.15
N TRP A 156 4.67 4.62 -11.88
CA TRP A 156 4.87 4.13 -13.25
C TRP A 156 5.01 2.61 -13.30
N ILE A 157 5.75 2.00 -12.37
CA ILE A 157 5.86 0.54 -12.28
C ILE A 157 4.48 -0.10 -12.14
N GLY A 158 3.62 0.43 -11.25
CA GLY A 158 2.26 -0.08 -11.09
C GLY A 158 1.41 0.11 -12.35
N LEU A 159 1.47 1.28 -12.99
CA LEU A 159 0.68 1.57 -14.19
C LEU A 159 1.11 0.69 -15.36
N VAL A 160 2.42 0.60 -15.61
CA VAL A 160 2.97 -0.22 -16.69
C VAL A 160 2.70 -1.70 -16.41
N GLY A 161 2.93 -2.18 -15.18
CA GLY A 161 2.69 -3.57 -14.81
C GLY A 161 1.23 -4.00 -15.01
N THR A 162 0.28 -3.18 -14.56
CA THR A 162 -1.15 -3.44 -14.77
C THR A 162 -1.57 -3.32 -16.24
N SER A 163 -1.01 -2.36 -16.98
CA SER A 163 -1.26 -2.20 -18.42
C SER A 163 -0.73 -3.38 -19.24
N LEU A 164 0.47 -3.86 -18.94
CA LEU A 164 1.08 -5.01 -19.61
C LEU A 164 0.26 -6.28 -19.36
N TYR A 165 -0.18 -6.51 -18.13
CA TYR A 165 -1.04 -7.65 -17.80
C TYR A 165 -2.34 -7.65 -18.63
N LEU A 166 -3.07 -6.53 -18.60
CA LEU A 166 -4.34 -6.40 -19.31
C LEU A 166 -4.16 -6.39 -20.83
N GLY A 167 -3.10 -5.76 -21.32
CA GLY A 167 -2.73 -5.74 -22.74
C GLY A 167 -2.38 -7.13 -23.26
N ALA A 168 -1.59 -7.91 -22.50
CA ALA A 168 -1.29 -9.29 -22.84
C ALA A 168 -2.57 -10.15 -22.91
N LEU A 169 -3.41 -10.07 -21.88
CA LEU A 169 -4.70 -10.77 -21.87
C LEU A 169 -5.58 -10.37 -23.06
N GLY A 170 -5.77 -9.07 -23.29
CA GLY A 170 -6.57 -8.55 -24.40
C GLY A 170 -6.00 -8.92 -25.77
N SER A 171 -4.68 -8.93 -25.92
CA SER A 171 -4.01 -9.30 -27.19
C SER A 171 -4.23 -10.77 -27.54
N VAL A 172 -4.21 -11.68 -26.56
CA VAL A 172 -4.46 -13.11 -26.80
C VAL A 172 -5.94 -13.36 -27.10
N VAL A 173 -6.84 -12.71 -26.36
CA VAL A 173 -8.29 -12.78 -26.64
C VAL A 173 -8.60 -12.25 -28.03
N GLY A 174 -8.00 -11.12 -28.42
CA GLY A 174 -8.13 -10.56 -29.77
C GLY A 174 -7.50 -11.45 -30.84
N ALA A 175 -6.29 -11.99 -30.62
CA ALA A 175 -5.68 -12.89 -31.58
C ALA A 175 -6.52 -14.15 -31.80
N ALA A 176 -7.11 -14.71 -30.74
CA ALA A 176 -8.00 -15.87 -30.84
C ALA A 176 -9.30 -15.53 -31.57
N ALA A 177 -9.97 -14.42 -31.22
CA ALA A 177 -11.24 -14.06 -31.84
C ALA A 177 -11.11 -13.70 -33.34
N TRP A 178 -9.96 -13.19 -33.77
CA TRP A 178 -9.66 -12.88 -35.18
C TRP A 178 -8.86 -13.99 -35.88
N GLN A 179 -8.64 -15.13 -35.23
CA GLN A 179 -7.91 -16.29 -35.75
C GLN A 179 -6.51 -15.94 -36.31
N CYS A 180 -5.84 -14.97 -35.67
CA CYS A 180 -4.48 -14.57 -36.02
C CYS A 180 -3.49 -15.71 -35.74
N ALA A 181 -2.48 -15.88 -36.60
CA ALA A 181 -1.44 -16.89 -36.38
C ALA A 181 -0.80 -16.78 -34.98
N GLY A 182 -0.61 -17.93 -34.31
CA GLY A 182 0.08 -18.00 -33.02
C GLY A 182 -0.80 -17.78 -31.78
N TRP A 183 -2.12 -17.57 -31.91
CA TRP A 183 -3.02 -17.41 -30.74
C TRP A 183 -2.94 -18.56 -29.73
N GLY A 184 -2.69 -19.80 -30.20
CA GLY A 184 -2.49 -20.97 -29.36
C GLY A 184 -1.28 -20.84 -28.41
N TRP A 185 -0.16 -20.29 -28.88
CA TRP A 185 0.99 -19.99 -28.03
C TRP A 185 0.69 -18.89 -27.00
N GLY A 186 -0.16 -17.94 -27.37
CA GLY A 186 -0.69 -16.93 -26.45
C GLY A 186 -1.47 -17.56 -25.30
N LEU A 187 -2.33 -18.55 -25.57
CA LEU A 187 -3.05 -19.28 -24.52
C LEU A 187 -2.12 -20.07 -23.60
N VAL A 188 -1.08 -20.71 -24.15
CA VAL A 188 -0.06 -21.38 -23.34
C VAL A 188 0.63 -20.39 -22.39
N ALA A 189 1.02 -19.22 -22.88
CA ALA A 189 1.62 -18.18 -22.06
C ALA A 189 0.66 -17.68 -20.96
N LEU A 190 -0.62 -17.46 -21.29
CA LEU A 190 -1.63 -17.10 -20.27
C LEU A 190 -1.83 -18.21 -19.23
N GLY A 191 -1.81 -19.48 -19.64
CA GLY A 191 -1.89 -20.61 -18.72
C GLY A 191 -0.70 -20.64 -17.74
N LEU A 192 0.51 -20.34 -18.21
CA LEU A 192 1.69 -20.23 -17.33
C LEU A 192 1.57 -19.07 -16.34
N VAL A 193 1.07 -17.91 -16.79
CA VAL A 193 0.82 -16.75 -15.93
C VAL A 193 -0.24 -17.08 -14.88
N ASP A 194 -1.33 -17.75 -15.27
CA ASP A 194 -2.40 -18.18 -14.37
C ASP A 194 -1.88 -19.16 -13.30
N VAL A 195 -1.04 -20.12 -13.68
CA VAL A 195 -0.40 -21.04 -12.71
C VAL A 195 0.49 -20.27 -11.73
N ALA A 196 1.32 -19.35 -12.22
CA ALA A 196 2.16 -18.51 -11.36
C ALA A 196 1.31 -17.66 -10.40
N ASP A 197 0.19 -17.14 -10.87
CA ASP A 197 -0.75 -16.35 -10.08
C ASP A 197 -1.42 -17.17 -8.98
N HIS A 198 -1.85 -18.39 -9.30
CA HIS A 198 -2.40 -19.34 -8.33
C HIS A 198 -1.37 -19.70 -7.25
N LEU A 199 -0.10 -19.89 -7.61
CA LEU A 199 0.98 -20.15 -6.65
C LEU A 199 1.21 -18.94 -5.74
N ARG A 200 1.22 -17.73 -6.31
CA ARG A 200 1.34 -16.46 -5.57
C ARG A 200 0.18 -16.28 -4.58
N ALA A 201 -1.06 -16.52 -5.01
CA ALA A 201 -2.25 -16.44 -4.17
C ALA A 201 -2.21 -17.44 -3.00
N ARG A 202 -1.80 -18.70 -3.25
CA ARG A 202 -1.64 -19.72 -2.19
C ARG A 202 -0.58 -19.33 -1.15
N ARG A 203 0.56 -18.77 -1.59
CA ARG A 203 1.60 -18.28 -0.67
C ARG A 203 1.08 -17.13 0.18
N ARG A 204 0.34 -16.19 -0.41
CA ARG A 204 -0.25 -15.06 0.30
C ARG A 204 -1.28 -15.52 1.34
N GLU A 205 -2.12 -16.49 0.99
CA GLU A 205 -3.05 -17.11 1.94
C GLU A 205 -2.32 -17.75 3.13
N ALA A 206 -1.20 -18.44 2.88
CA ALA A 206 -0.37 -18.99 3.96
C ALA A 206 0.18 -17.89 4.89
N VAL A 207 0.69 -16.79 4.34
CA VAL A 207 1.15 -15.62 5.11
C VAL A 207 0.02 -15.03 5.95
N VAL A 208 -1.17 -14.84 5.37
CA VAL A 208 -2.34 -14.33 6.09
C VAL A 208 -2.69 -15.21 7.28
N ARG A 209 -2.72 -16.54 7.09
CA ARG A 209 -3.02 -17.50 8.15
C ARG A 209 -1.96 -17.50 9.25
N GLU A 210 -0.69 -17.35 8.88
CA GLU A 210 0.41 -17.31 9.85
C GLU A 210 0.45 -16.01 10.65
N VAL A 211 0.23 -14.87 9.99
CA VAL A 211 0.32 -13.53 10.61
C VAL A 211 -0.92 -13.21 11.42
N PHE A 212 -2.12 -13.50 10.91
CA PHE A 212 -3.38 -13.08 11.53
C PHE A 212 -4.21 -14.22 12.14
N GLY A 213 -3.78 -15.47 11.98
CA GLY A 213 -4.51 -16.64 12.46
C GLY A 213 -5.76 -16.99 11.64
N ARG A 214 -6.39 -18.12 12.00
CA ARG A 214 -7.52 -18.70 11.25
C ARG A 214 -8.81 -17.85 11.29
N ALA A 215 -9.04 -17.11 12.37
CA ALA A 215 -10.25 -16.30 12.52
C ALA A 215 -10.27 -15.12 11.52
N THR A 216 -9.16 -14.38 11.45
CA THR A 216 -9.01 -13.27 10.51
C THR A 216 -8.89 -13.76 9.06
N ALA A 217 -8.22 -14.89 8.83
CA ALA A 217 -8.14 -15.50 7.51
C ALA A 217 -9.54 -15.79 6.92
N ARG A 218 -10.48 -16.32 7.72
CA ARG A 218 -11.87 -16.54 7.30
C ARG A 218 -12.57 -15.26 6.84
N ARG A 219 -12.30 -14.13 7.49
CA ARG A 219 -12.84 -12.82 7.07
C ARG A 219 -12.24 -12.32 5.76
N LEU A 220 -11.07 -12.83 5.39
CA LEU A 220 -10.37 -12.52 4.13
C LEU A 220 -10.73 -13.48 3.00
N ASP A 221 -11.49 -14.56 3.24
CA ASP A 221 -11.79 -15.60 2.25
C ASP A 221 -12.35 -15.01 0.94
N GLY A 222 -13.25 -14.02 1.02
CA GLY A 222 -13.78 -13.35 -0.17
C GLY A 222 -12.70 -12.64 -0.98
N ALA A 223 -11.81 -11.90 -0.32
CA ALA A 223 -10.70 -11.21 -0.97
C ALA A 223 -9.67 -12.19 -1.56
N LEU A 224 -9.35 -13.26 -0.84
CA LEU A 224 -8.43 -14.32 -1.28
C LEU A 224 -8.99 -15.09 -2.49
N ARG A 225 -10.30 -15.38 -2.50
CA ARG A 225 -10.97 -16.02 -3.65
C ARG A 225 -10.99 -15.10 -4.87
N LEU A 226 -11.26 -13.81 -4.69
CA LEU A 226 -11.18 -12.83 -5.79
C LEU A 226 -9.77 -12.76 -6.37
N GLU A 227 -8.76 -12.71 -5.50
CA GLU A 227 -7.38 -12.68 -5.95
C GLU A 227 -6.97 -13.97 -6.68
N ARG A 228 -7.54 -15.12 -6.31
CA ARG A 228 -7.19 -16.40 -6.94
C ARG A 228 -7.94 -16.68 -8.23
N HIS A 229 -9.21 -16.28 -8.31
CA HIS A 229 -10.12 -16.70 -9.39
C HIS A 229 -10.55 -15.54 -10.29
N ALA A 230 -10.32 -14.30 -9.88
CA ALA A 230 -10.76 -13.10 -10.59
C ALA A 230 -9.63 -12.08 -10.76
N THR A 231 -8.37 -12.53 -10.88
CA THR A 231 -7.20 -11.68 -11.08
C THR A 231 -7.37 -10.67 -12.21
N PRO A 232 -7.93 -11.02 -13.39
CA PRO A 232 -8.20 -10.03 -14.43
C PRO A 232 -9.10 -8.88 -13.96
N LEU A 233 -10.15 -9.16 -13.19
CA LEU A 233 -11.02 -8.13 -12.62
C LEU A 233 -10.26 -7.26 -11.60
N VAL A 234 -9.47 -7.89 -10.72
CA VAL A 234 -8.66 -7.14 -9.75
C VAL A 234 -7.65 -6.22 -10.46
N MET A 235 -6.97 -6.72 -11.51
CA MET A 235 -6.03 -5.93 -12.31
C MET A 235 -6.73 -4.81 -13.07
N ALA A 236 -7.92 -5.06 -13.63
CA ALA A 236 -8.71 -4.04 -14.32
C ALA A 236 -9.11 -2.90 -13.37
N VAL A 237 -9.61 -3.22 -12.17
CA VAL A 237 -9.95 -2.19 -11.16
C VAL A 237 -8.70 -1.45 -10.69
N HIS A 238 -7.58 -2.16 -10.46
CA HIS A 238 -6.29 -1.56 -10.12
C HIS A 238 -5.87 -0.55 -11.19
N TRP A 239 -5.86 -0.97 -12.46
CA TRP A 239 -5.50 -0.15 -13.61
C TRP A 239 -6.39 1.08 -13.74
N LEU A 240 -7.71 0.93 -13.64
CA LEU A 240 -8.67 2.05 -13.72
C LEU A 240 -8.41 3.10 -12.63
N ILE A 241 -8.13 2.67 -11.40
CA ILE A 241 -7.79 3.58 -10.30
C ILE A 241 -6.46 4.31 -10.60
N MET A 242 -5.46 3.60 -11.12
CA MET A 242 -4.17 4.21 -11.47
C MET A 242 -4.30 5.22 -12.60
N VAL A 243 -4.99 4.86 -13.69
CA VAL A 243 -5.30 5.76 -14.82
C VAL A 243 -6.06 6.98 -14.32
N SER A 244 -7.11 6.78 -13.51
CA SER A 244 -7.83 7.87 -12.84
C SER A 244 -6.87 8.81 -12.12
N SER A 245 -5.95 8.29 -11.30
CA SER A 245 -4.99 9.10 -10.54
C SER A 245 -3.98 9.87 -11.41
N ALA A 246 -3.84 9.52 -12.70
CA ALA A 246 -3.03 10.27 -13.67
C ALA A 246 -3.63 11.66 -13.97
N PHE A 247 -4.92 11.87 -13.73
CA PHE A 247 -5.59 13.12 -14.05
C PHE A 247 -5.82 13.97 -12.80
N GLY A 248 -5.59 15.28 -12.92
CA GLY A 248 -5.80 16.25 -11.83
C GLY A 248 -4.73 16.20 -10.73
N ARG A 249 -4.81 17.14 -9.77
CA ARG A 249 -3.86 17.28 -8.65
C ARG A 249 -4.55 17.65 -7.34
N THR A 250 -5.85 17.40 -7.24
CA THR A 250 -6.67 17.80 -6.10
C THR A 250 -7.14 16.57 -5.33
N ILE A 251 -7.06 16.62 -4.00
CA ILE A 251 -7.53 15.56 -3.09
C ILE A 251 -8.46 16.19 -2.07
N ARG A 252 -9.57 15.53 -1.77
CA ARG A 252 -10.39 15.81 -0.60
C ARG A 252 -10.14 14.76 0.47
N TRP A 253 -9.78 15.20 1.67
CA TRP A 253 -9.50 14.31 2.79
C TRP A 253 -9.76 15.02 4.11
N ALA A 254 -10.42 14.31 5.04
CA ALA A 254 -10.79 14.83 6.36
C ALA A 254 -11.51 16.21 6.32
N GLY A 255 -12.40 16.40 5.35
CA GLY A 255 -13.13 17.68 5.17
C GLY A 255 -12.29 18.82 4.57
N VAL A 256 -11.04 18.57 4.17
CA VAL A 256 -10.15 19.58 3.58
C VAL A 256 -9.84 19.23 2.13
N THR A 257 -9.82 20.25 1.28
CA THR A 257 -9.44 20.12 -0.12
C THR A 257 -8.01 20.63 -0.32
N TYR A 258 -7.14 19.75 -0.81
CA TYR A 258 -5.71 20.00 -1.03
C TYR A 258 -5.38 19.98 -2.52
N ARG A 259 -4.47 20.85 -2.95
CA ARG A 259 -3.84 20.81 -4.27
C ARG A 259 -2.36 20.47 -4.14
N LEU A 260 -1.95 19.35 -4.73
CA LEU A 260 -0.57 18.89 -4.74
C LEU A 260 0.19 19.49 -5.92
N ARG A 261 0.92 20.60 -5.70
CA ARG A 261 1.82 21.21 -6.71
C ARG A 261 3.21 20.54 -6.73
N GLY A 262 3.53 19.76 -5.71
CA GLY A 262 4.76 18.99 -5.59
C GLY A 262 4.84 18.29 -4.24
N ARG A 263 5.94 17.57 -4.00
CA ARG A 263 6.16 16.75 -2.80
C ARG A 263 6.07 17.52 -1.48
N GLN A 264 6.53 18.78 -1.48
CA GLN A 264 6.51 19.71 -0.34
C GLN A 264 5.82 21.04 -0.70
N ARG A 265 5.00 21.03 -1.76
CA ARG A 265 4.24 22.21 -2.21
C ARG A 265 2.77 21.84 -2.28
N VAL A 266 2.14 21.77 -1.13
CA VAL A 266 0.71 21.49 -0.98
C VAL A 266 -0.02 22.76 -0.58
N ALA A 267 -1.05 23.11 -1.33
CA ALA A 267 -1.92 24.25 -1.01
C ALA A 267 -3.26 23.75 -0.48
N VAL A 268 -3.75 24.35 0.60
CA VAL A 268 -5.12 24.15 1.07
C VAL A 268 -6.03 25.06 0.25
N LEU A 269 -6.98 24.47 -0.48
CA LEU A 269 -7.93 25.21 -1.31
C LEU A 269 -9.20 25.60 -0.56
N GLY A 270 -9.58 24.82 0.45
CA GLY A 270 -10.79 25.05 1.22
C GLY A 270 -10.98 23.99 2.30
N ARG A 271 -11.74 24.35 3.33
CA ARG A 271 -12.18 23.45 4.39
C ARG A 271 -13.70 23.46 4.36
N GLU A 272 -14.33 22.29 4.26
CA GLU A 272 -15.76 22.19 4.48
C GLU A 272 -16.01 22.64 5.93
N GLY A 273 -16.84 23.67 6.09
CA GLY A 273 -17.14 24.24 7.40
C GLY A 273 -17.60 23.12 8.32
N ARG A 274 -16.98 23.00 9.51
CA ARG A 274 -17.57 22.24 10.61
C ARG A 274 -19.00 22.75 10.73
N ARG A 275 -20.01 21.93 10.44
CA ARG A 275 -21.32 22.16 11.04
C ARG A 275 -21.06 22.15 12.53
N SER A 276 -21.12 23.33 13.14
CA SER A 276 -21.23 23.49 14.59
C SER A 276 -22.33 22.53 15.04
N ARG A 277 -21.93 21.51 15.82
CA ARG A 277 -22.86 20.88 16.74
C ARG A 277 -22.97 21.77 17.96
#